data_AF-A0A078QKU4-F1
#
_entry.id   AF-A0A078QKU4-F1
#
_cell.length_a   1.000
_cell.length_b   1.000
_cell.length_c   1.000
_cell.angle_alpha   90.00
_cell.angle_beta   90.00
_cell.angle_gamma   90.00
#
_symmetry.space_group_name_H-M   'P 1'
#
loop_
_entity.id
_entity.type
_entity.pdbx_description
1 polymer ?
#
loop_
_entity_poly.entity_id
_entity_poly.type
_entity_poly.pdbx_seq_one_letter_code
_entity_poly.pdbx_strand_id
1 'polypeptide(L)' 'MELSNELKVERIRLSLTAKSVAEEMGISRQQLCNIEQSETAPVVVKYIAFLRSKGVDLNALFDRIIVNK' A
#
# COMPACT_ATOMS: atom_id res chain seq x y z
N MET A 1 -6.51 8.28 -13.28
CA MET A 1 -6.42 8.26 -11.81
C MET A 1 -5.12 7.58 -11.45
N GLU A 2 -4.25 8.29 -10.73
CA GLU A 2 -2.97 7.74 -10.30
C GLU A 2 -3.16 6.89 -9.04
N LEU A 3 -2.53 5.72 -9.01
CA LEU A 3 -2.65 4.74 -7.93
C LEU A 3 -2.31 5.30 -6.54
N SER A 4 -1.42 6.30 -6.49
CA SER A 4 -1.03 7.05 -5.29
C SER A 4 -2.21 7.79 -4.66
N ASN A 5 -3.04 8.44 -5.47
CA ASN A 5 -4.27 9.09 -5.00
C ASN A 5 -5.27 8.07 -4.45
N GLU A 6 -5.37 6.88 -5.03
CA GLU A 6 -6.26 5.82 -4.53
C GLU A 6 -5.84 5.33 -3.13
N LEU A 7 -4.53 5.19 -2.87
CA LEU A 7 -4.03 4.80 -1.54
C LEU A 7 -4.42 5.83 -0.47
N LYS A 8 -4.26 7.11 -0.79
CA LYS A 8 -4.67 8.20 0.11
C LYS A 8 -6.18 8.22 0.34
N VAL A 9 -6.97 7.99 -0.70
CA VAL A 9 -8.44 7.93 -0.63
C VAL A 9 -8.88 6.80 0.28
N GLU A 10 -8.34 5.60 0.11
CA GLU A 10 -8.68 4.45 0.96
C GLU A 10 -8.29 4.68 2.43
N ARG A 11 -7.11 5.28 2.71
CA ARG A 11 -6.74 5.66 4.08
C ARG A 11 -7.77 6.61 4.71
N ILE A 12 -8.18 7.65 3.97
CA ILE A 12 -9.17 8.63 4.45
C ILE A 12 -10.54 7.96 4.65
N ARG A 13 -10.95 7.09 3.72
CA ARG A 13 -12.20 6.32 3.82
C ARG A 13 -12.25 5.46 5.08
N LEU A 14 -11.13 4.89 5.49
CA LEU A 14 -10.97 4.14 6.74
C LEU A 14 -10.84 5.04 7.99
N SER A 15 -10.96 6.37 7.84
CA SER A 15 -10.77 7.35 8.92
C SER A 15 -9.40 7.29 9.59
N LEU A 16 -8.38 6.81 8.86
CA LEU A 16 -7.02 6.69 9.37
C LEU A 16 -6.23 7.98 9.12
N THR A 17 -5.56 8.48 10.15
CA THR A 17 -4.69 9.65 10.02
C THR A 17 -3.34 9.25 9.42
N ALA A 18 -2.69 10.15 8.67
CA ALA A 18 -1.33 9.91 8.20
C ALA A 18 -0.34 9.68 9.36
N LYS A 19 -0.61 10.25 10.54
CA LYS A 19 0.18 10.05 11.75
C LYS A 19 0.05 8.61 12.26
N SER A 20 -1.17 8.14 12.48
CA SER A 20 -1.42 6.79 13.02
C SER A 20 -0.88 5.69 12.10
N VAL A 21 -1.06 5.83 10.79
CA VAL A 21 -0.52 4.87 9.82
C VAL A 21 1.01 4.87 9.81
N ALA A 22 1.63 6.06 9.84
CA ALA A 22 3.09 6.16 9.88
C ALA A 22 3.67 5.52 11.16
N GLU A 23 3.03 5.74 12.31
CA GLU A 23 3.39 5.14 13.60
C GLU A 23 3.26 3.63 13.58
N GLU A 24 2.13 3.09 13.12
CA GLU A 24 1.87 1.64 13.03
C GLU A 24 2.84 0.94 12.07
N MET A 25 3.18 1.59 10.96
CA MET A 25 4.13 1.05 9.98
C MET A 25 5.60 1.26 10.33
N GLY A 26 5.91 2.00 11.40
CA GLY A 26 7.29 2.32 11.77
C GLY A 26 8.04 3.17 10.73
N ILE A 27 7.32 4.01 9.98
CA ILE A 27 7.87 4.92 8.96
C ILE A 27 7.61 6.37 9.32
N SER A 28 8.32 7.30 8.68
CA SER A 28 8.01 8.72 8.83
C SER A 28 6.75 9.12 8.05
N ARG A 29 6.06 10.17 8.51
CA ARG A 29 4.95 10.79 7.76
C ARG A 29 5.37 11.25 6.37
N GLN A 30 6.62 11.68 6.19
CA GLN A 30 7.16 12.06 4.88
C GLN A 30 7.26 10.86 3.94
N GLN A 31 7.71 9.70 4.44
CA GLN A 31 7.75 8.47 3.65
C GLN A 31 6.34 8.02 3.24
N LEU A 32 5.37 8.06 4.17
CA LEU A 32 3.97 7.79 3.83
C LEU A 32 3.43 8.77 2.77
N CYS A 33 3.71 10.06 2.94
CA CYS A 33 3.34 11.10 1.99
C CYS A 33 3.91 10.83 0.59
N ASN A 34 5.19 10.45 0.49
CA ASN A 34 5.84 10.12 -0.77
C ASN A 34 5.20 8.90 -1.45
N ILE A 35 4.74 7.90 -0.68
CA ILE A 35 4.01 6.74 -1.21
C ILE A 35 2.65 7.17 -1.75
N GLU A 36 1.93 8.01 -1.01
CA GLU A 36 0.58 8.51 -1.35
C GLU A 36 0.56 9.59 -2.43
N GLN A 37 1.69 10.22 -2.75
CA GLN A 37 1.77 11.32 -3.72
C GLN A 37 2.68 11.02 -4.90
N SER A 38 3.21 9.79 -5.01
CA SER A 38 4.07 9.44 -6.14
C SER A 38 3.29 9.46 -7.45
N GLU A 39 3.76 10.24 -8.43
CA GLU A 39 3.17 10.31 -9.78
C GLU A 39 3.28 8.96 -10.51
N THR A 40 4.25 8.13 -10.13
CA THR A 40 4.48 6.82 -10.77
C THR A 40 4.35 5.70 -9.77
N ALA A 41 3.51 4.71 -10.10
CA ALA A 41 3.45 3.48 -9.32
C ALA A 41 4.82 2.78 -9.34
N PRO A 42 5.42 2.46 -8.18
CA PRO A 42 6.66 1.69 -8.12
C PRO A 42 6.54 0.37 -8.88
N VAL A 43 7.65 -0.11 -9.47
CA VAL A 43 7.66 -1.37 -10.25
C VAL A 43 7.10 -2.55 -9.47
N VAL A 44 7.40 -2.63 -8.16
CA VAL A 44 6.86 -3.66 -7.28
C VAL A 44 5.32 -3.64 -7.22
N VAL A 45 4.71 -2.46 -7.21
CA VAL A 45 3.25 -2.32 -7.18
C VAL A 45 2.63 -2.75 -8.50
N LYS A 46 3.27 -2.39 -9.63
CA LYS A 46 2.87 -2.88 -10.96
C LYS A 46 2.92 -4.41 -11.03
N TYR A 47 3.95 -5.02 -10.45
CA TYR A 47 4.09 -6.47 -10.42
C TYR A 47 3.04 -7.15 -9.53
N ILE A 48 2.74 -6.59 -8.35
CA ILE A 48 1.65 -7.09 -7.48
C ILE A 48 0.30 -7.01 -8.20
N ALA A 49 0.02 -5.89 -8.88
CA ALA A 49 -1.19 -5.73 -9.69
C ALA A 49 -1.26 -6.76 -10.83
N PHE A 50 -0.13 -7.03 -11.49
CA PHE A 50 -0.03 -8.08 -12.51
C PHE A 50 -0.34 -9.47 -11.94
N LEU A 51 0.26 -9.85 -10.81
CA LEU A 51 -0.03 -11.15 -10.16
C LEU A 51 -1.51 -11.29 -9.79
N ARG A 52 -2.11 -10.23 -9.23
CA ARG A 52 -3.55 -10.19 -8.95
C ARG A 52 -4.36 -10.42 -10.23
N SER A 53 -3.98 -9.80 -11.35
CA SER A 53 -4.66 -10.02 -12.64
C SER A 53 -4.51 -11.44 -13.19
N LYS A 54 -3.55 -12.23 -12.68
CA LYS A 54 -3.39 -13.66 -13.00
C LYS A 54 -4.12 -14.59 -12.03
N GLY A 55 -4.91 -14.04 -11.10
CA GLY A 55 -5.70 -14.82 -10.16
C GLY A 55 -4.98 -15.16 -8.85
N VAL A 56 -3.83 -14.54 -8.57
CA VAL A 56 -3.19 -14.66 -7.25
C VAL A 56 -4.04 -13.92 -6.22
N ASP A 57 -4.45 -14.63 -5.16
CA ASP A 57 -5.03 -14.03 -3.97
C ASP A 57 -3.92 -13.34 -3.15
N LEU A 58 -3.97 -12.02 -3.09
CA LEU A 58 -2.99 -11.21 -2.37
C LEU A 58 -3.10 -11.36 -0.85
N ASN A 59 -4.31 -11.59 -0.31
CA ASN A 59 -4.49 -11.79 1.13
C ASN A 59 -3.80 -13.08 1.55
N ALA A 60 -4.10 -14.18 0.85
CA ALA A 60 -3.46 -15.48 1.11
C ALA A 60 -1.94 -15.46 0.83
N LEU A 61 -1.46 -14.61 -0.09
CA LEU A 61 -0.03 -14.38 -0.29
C LEU A 61 0.60 -13.68 0.92
N PHE A 62 0.00 -12.60 1.41
CA PHE A 62 0.54 -11.84 2.54
C PHE A 62 0.46 -12.61 3.86
N ASP A 63 -0.61 -13.37 4.11
CA ASP A 63 -0.74 -14.23 5.29
C ASP A 63 0.41 -15.24 5.38
N ARG A 64 0.76 -15.87 4.25
CA ARG A 64 1.92 -16.79 4.17
C ARG A 64 3.24 -16.10 4.45
N ILE A 65 3.41 -14.84 4.06
CA ILE A 65 4.66 -14.10 4.32
C ILE A 65 4.76 -13.69 5.78
N ILE A 66 3.66 -13.26 6.39
CA ILE A 66 3.62 -12.82 7.79
C ILE A 66 3.79 -14.01 8.74
N VAL A 67 3.17 -15.16 8.46
CA VAL A 67 3.30 -16.38 9.28
C VAL A 67 4.70 -16.99 9.22
N ASN A 68 5.44 -16.78 8.13
CA ASN A 68 6.80 -17.30 7.95
C ASN A 68 7.90 -16.30 8.39
N LYS A 69 7.54 -15.23 9.10
CA LYS A 69 8.46 -14.30 9.77
C LYS A 69 8.38 -14.46 11.28
#